data_AF-A0A1C4BQ12-F1
#
_entry.id   AF-A0A1C4BQ12-F1
#
_cell.length_a   1.000
_cell.length_b   1.000
_cell.length_c   1.000
_cell.angle_alpha   90.00
_cell.angle_beta   90.00
_cell.angle_gamma   90.00
#
_symmetry.space_group_name_H-M   'P 1'
#
loop_
_entity.id
_entity.type
_entity.pdbx_description
1 polymer ?
#
loop_
_entity_poly.entity_id
_entity_poly.type
_entity_poly.pdbx_seq_one_letter_code
_entity_poly.pdbx_strand_id
1 'polypeptide(L)' 'MKSLWQQILRYLYLKKKDPNEVSNTNTKVMHGINRLSILMFLVAMVVVIIRLFLHRHH' A
#
# COMPACT_ATOMS: atom_id res chain seq x y z
N MET A 1 -2.45 19.22 -15.59
CA MET A 1 -1.50 18.11 -15.74
C MET A 1 -1.23 17.52 -14.35
N LYS A 2 -1.71 16.31 -14.04
CA LYS A 2 -1.48 15.73 -12.71
C LYS A 2 -0.02 15.27 -12.64
N SER A 3 0.79 16.03 -11.91
CA SER A 3 2.23 15.80 -11.72
C SER A 3 2.51 14.34 -11.34
N LEU A 4 3.57 13.74 -11.89
CA LEU A 4 4.01 12.36 -11.61
C LEU A 4 4.10 12.10 -10.10
N TRP A 5 4.49 13.14 -9.33
CA TRP A 5 4.50 13.12 -7.87
C TRP A 5 3.15 12.81 -7.24
N GLN A 6 2.05 13.31 -7.80
CA GLN A 6 0.70 13.00 -7.32
C GLN A 6 0.30 11.55 -7.63
N GLN A 7 0.82 10.97 -8.70
CA GLN A 7 0.60 9.55 -9.01
C GLN A 7 1.36 8.67 -8.01
N ILE A 8 2.65 8.97 -7.80
CA ILE A 8 3.49 8.27 -6.82
C ILE A 8 2.88 8.37 -5.41
N LEU A 9 2.48 9.56 -4.96
CA LEU A 9 1.83 9.75 -3.64
C LEU A 9 0.46 9.07 -3.54
N ARG A 10 -0.22 8.84 -4.67
CA ARG A 10 -1.49 8.09 -4.71
C ARG A 10 -1.25 6.58 -4.65
N TYR A 11 -0.17 6.08 -5.26
CA TYR A 11 0.29 4.68 -5.13
C TYR A 11 0.86 4.40 -3.74
N LEU A 12 1.71 5.30 -3.23
CA LEU A 12 2.28 5.25 -1.88
C LEU A 12 1.32 5.72 -0.79
N TYR A 13 0.10 6.10 -1.17
CA TYR A 13 -1.02 6.23 -0.24
C TYR A 13 -0.90 7.35 0.82
N LEU A 14 -0.05 8.35 0.56
CA LEU A 14 0.28 9.43 1.48
C LEU A 14 -0.62 10.66 1.31
N LYS A 15 -1.49 10.69 0.29
CA LYS A 15 -2.40 11.83 0.07
C LYS A 15 -3.60 11.76 1.02
N LYS A 16 -3.66 12.67 2.00
CA LYS A 16 -4.87 12.93 2.81
C LYS A 16 -6.05 13.29 1.88
N LYS A 17 -7.23 12.79 2.20
CA LYS A 17 -8.47 13.01 1.44
C LYS A 17 -8.81 14.50 1.41
N ASP A 18 -8.86 15.10 0.23
CA ASP A 18 -9.37 16.46 0.05
C ASP A 18 -10.89 16.47 0.37
N PRO A 19 -11.37 17.35 1.27
CA PRO A 19 -12.76 17.34 1.73
C PRO A 19 -13.77 17.76 0.65
N ASN A 20 -13.32 18.39 -0.44
CA ASN A 20 -14.15 18.83 -1.57
C ASN A 20 -14.18 17.84 -2.75
N GLU A 21 -13.49 16.69 -2.66
CA GLU A 21 -13.52 15.70 -3.75
C GLU A 21 -14.77 14.82 -3.64
N VAL A 22 -15.61 14.85 -4.69
CA VAL A 22 -16.81 14.01 -4.86
C VAL A 22 -16.44 12.57 -4.53
N SER A 23 -17.11 11.97 -3.54
CA SER A 23 -16.75 10.66 -3.01
C SER A 23 -17.11 9.56 -4.00
N ASN A 24 -16.31 9.39 -5.04
CA ASN A 24 -16.45 8.33 -6.00
C ASN A 24 -16.08 7.00 -5.33
N THR A 25 -17.01 6.05 -5.29
CA THR A 25 -16.81 4.72 -4.70
C THR A 25 -15.54 4.04 -5.23
N ASN A 26 -15.20 4.28 -6.51
CA ASN A 26 -14.00 3.78 -7.17
C ASN A 26 -12.70 4.20 -6.47
N THR A 27 -12.62 5.40 -5.90
CA THR A 27 -11.40 5.83 -5.19
C THR A 27 -11.27 5.18 -3.82
N LYS A 28 -12.40 4.90 -3.14
CA LYS A 28 -12.42 4.14 -1.88
C LYS A 28 -12.02 2.68 -2.11
N VAL A 29 -12.47 2.07 -3.20
CA VAL A 29 -12.10 0.69 -3.58
C VAL A 29 -10.62 0.61 -3.96
N MET A 30 -10.14 1.54 -4.79
CA MET A 30 -8.71 1.65 -5.11
C MET A 30 -7.85 1.86 -3.86
N HIS A 31 -8.39 2.59 -2.87
CA HIS A 31 -7.79 2.69 -1.56
C HIS A 31 -7.71 1.28 -0.94
N GLY A 32 -8.84 0.61 -0.70
CA GLY A 32 -8.88 -0.71 -0.06
C GLY A 32 -7.92 -1.74 -0.65
N ILE A 33 -7.83 -1.81 -1.98
CA ILE A 33 -6.95 -2.76 -2.69
C ILE A 33 -5.48 -2.50 -2.34
N ASN A 34 -5.01 -1.25 -2.35
CA ASN A 34 -3.60 -0.95 -2.05
C ASN A 34 -3.22 -1.24 -0.59
N ARG A 35 -4.15 -1.01 0.37
CA ARG A 35 -3.96 -1.42 1.78
C ARG A 35 -3.75 -2.92 1.89
N LEU A 36 -4.57 -3.70 1.17
CA LEU A 36 -4.46 -5.15 1.14
C LEU A 36 -3.13 -5.61 0.52
N SER A 37 -2.70 -4.98 -0.59
CA SER A 37 -1.42 -5.29 -1.23
C SER A 37 -0.22 -5.05 -0.32
N ILE A 38 -0.19 -3.94 0.42
CA ILE A 38 0.90 -3.66 1.39
C ILE A 38 0.85 -4.67 2.54
N LEU A 39 -0.33 -4.99 3.07
CA LEU A 39 -0.46 -5.96 4.15
C LEU A 39 0.02 -7.35 3.72
N MET A 40 -0.37 -7.82 2.54
CA MET A 40 0.10 -9.11 2.00
C MET A 40 1.62 -9.10 1.75
N PHE A 41 2.17 -7.99 1.25
CA PHE A 41 3.61 -7.83 1.07
C PHE A 41 4.37 -7.91 2.40
N LEU A 42 3.89 -7.22 3.43
CA LEU A 42 4.49 -7.25 4.77
C LEU A 42 4.42 -8.64 5.39
N VAL A 43 3.30 -9.36 5.24
CA VAL A 43 3.17 -10.75 5.71
C VAL A 43 4.19 -11.65 5.02
N ALA A 44 4.30 -11.56 3.69
CA ALA A 44 5.29 -12.33 2.95
C ALA A 44 6.72 -11.98 3.38
N MET A 45 7.02 -10.69 3.59
CA MET A 45 8.32 -10.23 4.07
C MET A 45 8.65 -10.79 5.45
N VAL A 46 7.70 -10.79 6.38
CA VAL A 46 7.85 -11.37 7.71
C VAL A 46 8.10 -12.88 7.62
N VAL A 47 7.35 -13.60 6.78
CA VAL A 47 7.55 -15.05 6.57
C VAL A 47 8.95 -15.34 6.00
N VAL A 48 9.42 -14.57 5.02
CA VAL A 48 10.77 -14.72 4.45
C VAL A 48 11.84 -14.43 5.50
N ILE A 49 11.68 -13.38 6.29
CA ILE A 49 12.61 -13.03 7.38
C ILE A 49 12.66 -14.17 8.40
N ILE A 50 11.50 -14.60 8.91
CA ILE A 50 11.40 -15.70 9.88
C ILE A 50 12.04 -16.97 9.33
N ARG A 51 11.74 -17.34 8.07
CA ARG A 51 12.34 -18.51 7.42
C ARG A 51 13.86 -18.36 7.29
N LEU A 52 14.35 -17.17 6.92
CA LEU A 52 15.77 -16.91 6.76
C LEU A 52 16.53 -16.99 8.09
N PHE A 53 15.98 -16.40 9.16
CA PHE A 53 16.60 -16.42 10.49
C PHE A 53 16.51 -17.79 11.17
N LEU A 54 15.36 -18.48 11.08
CA LEU A 54 15.22 -19.85 11.62
C LEU A 54 16.08 -20.86 10.86
N HIS A 55 16.17 -20.75 9.52
CA HIS A 55 17.00 -21.67 8.72
C HIS A 55 18.50 -21.42 8.90
N ARG A 56 18.94 -20.19 9.20
CA ARG A 56 20.36 -19.85 9.44
C ARG A 56 20.87 -20.23 10.83
N HIS A 57 19.97 -20.52 11.77
CA HIS A 57 20.31 -20.84 13.17
C HIS A 57 20.29 -22.34 13.51
N HIS A 58 20.06 -23.21 12.52
CA HIS A 58 20.11 -24.67 12.62
C HIS A 58 21.23 -25.20 11.69
#